data_AF-A0A0F2ND40-F1
#
_entry.id   AF-A0A0F2ND40-F1
#
_cell.length_a   1.000
_cell.length_b   1.000
_cell.length_c   1.000
_cell.angle_alpha   90.00
_cell.angle_beta   90.00
_cell.angle_gamma   90.00
#
_symmetry.space_group_name_H-M   'P 1'
#
loop_
_entity.id
_entity.type
_entity.pdbx_description
1 polymer ?
#
loop_
_entity_poly.entity_id
_entity_poly.type
_entity_poly.pdbx_seq_one_letter_code
_entity_poly.pdbx_strand_id
1 'polypeptide(L)'
;EKITKFSWVTDITITEENVFELMRAGRARWKVENETFNTLKNQGYNLEHNYGLGKKNLSAVFTILMMLAFLIDQVQQLSCWLFQEALQQAESKRYLWESIRAFFHNYRVDSMETILRAIAHGYERRELKEVCRT
;
A
#
# COMPACT_ATOMS: atom_id res chain seq x y z
N GLU A 1 -36.09 1.80 -3.61
CA GLU A 1 -34.91 0.94 -3.43
C GLU A 1 -34.34 0.57 -4.81
N LYS A 2 -33.04 0.71 -5.05
CA LYS A 2 -32.44 0.41 -6.36
C LYS A 2 -32.01 -1.05 -6.39
N ILE A 3 -32.69 -1.89 -7.17
CA ILE A 3 -32.31 -3.30 -7.35
C ILE A 3 -31.05 -3.36 -8.22
N THR A 4 -29.95 -3.86 -7.66
CA THR A 4 -28.71 -4.10 -8.41
C THR A 4 -28.73 -5.53 -8.95
N LYS A 5 -28.75 -5.69 -10.28
CA LYS A 5 -28.66 -6.99 -10.94
C LYS A 5 -27.20 -7.31 -11.26
N PHE A 6 -26.79 -8.53 -10.95
CA PHE A 6 -25.46 -9.06 -11.30
C PHE A 6 -25.64 -10.28 -12.21
N SER A 7 -24.76 -10.40 -13.20
CA SER A 7 -24.74 -11.53 -14.13
C SER A 7 -23.32 -12.08 -14.21
N TRP A 8 -23.19 -13.40 -14.16
CA TRP A 8 -21.92 -14.11 -14.25
C TRP A 8 -21.99 -15.24 -15.27
N VAL A 9 -20.84 -15.61 -15.83
CA VAL A 9 -20.68 -16.78 -16.70
C VAL A 9 -19.74 -17.74 -15.97
N THR A 10 -20.16 -18.99 -15.82
CA THR A 10 -19.36 -20.03 -15.15
C THR A 10 -19.60 -21.38 -15.82
N ASP A 11 -18.56 -22.20 -15.85
CA ASP A 11 -18.58 -23.61 -16.22
C ASP A 11 -18.95 -24.53 -15.05
N ILE A 12 -19.09 -23.98 -13.84
CA ILE A 12 -19.54 -24.71 -12.64
C ILE A 12 -21.06 -24.92 -12.72
N THR A 13 -21.51 -26.17 -12.53
CA THR A 13 -22.94 -26.48 -12.44
C THR A 13 -23.55 -25.79 -11.23
N ILE A 14 -24.56 -24.95 -11.47
CA ILE A 14 -25.24 -24.19 -10.41
C ILE A 14 -26.30 -25.07 -9.75
N THR A 15 -26.25 -25.17 -8.43
CA THR A 15 -27.24 -25.85 -7.59
C THR A 15 -27.73 -24.90 -6.49
N GLU A 16 -28.83 -25.24 -5.82
CA GLU A 16 -29.35 -24.41 -4.71
C GLU A 16 -28.35 -24.29 -3.56
N GLU A 17 -27.51 -25.31 -3.38
CA GLU A 17 -26.50 -25.35 -2.31
C GLU A 17 -25.29 -24.46 -2.61
N ASN A 18 -24.89 -24.31 -3.89
CA ASN A 18 -23.66 -23.60 -4.26
C ASN A 18 -23.89 -22.16 -4.77
N VAL A 19 -25.13 -21.79 -5.10
CA VAL A 19 -25.44 -20.49 -5.71
C VAL A 19 -24.97 -19.29 -4.88
N PHE A 20 -25.06 -19.37 -3.55
CA PHE A 20 -24.60 -18.32 -2.65
C PHE A 20 -23.08 -18.22 -2.59
N GLU A 21 -22.36 -19.35 -2.68
CA GLU A 21 -20.90 -19.36 -2.71
C GLU A 21 -20.37 -18.80 -4.03
N LEU A 22 -20.95 -19.21 -5.15
CA LEU A 22 -20.61 -18.68 -6.46
C LEU A 22 -20.86 -17.17 -6.54
N MET A 23 -21.98 -16.70 -6.00
CA MET A 23 -22.25 -15.26 -5.90
C MET A 23 -21.18 -14.54 -5.08
N ARG A 24 -20.80 -15.06 -3.91
CA ARG A 24 -19.73 -14.47 -3.07
C ARG A 24 -18.39 -14.44 -3.79
N ALA A 25 -18.02 -15.51 -4.49
CA ALA A 25 -16.80 -15.57 -5.30
C ALA A 25 -16.83 -14.56 -6.46
N GLY A 26 -17.95 -14.47 -7.18
CA GLY A 26 -18.14 -13.48 -8.25
C GLY A 26 -18.03 -12.04 -7.74
N ARG A 27 -18.46 -11.78 -6.50
CA ARG A 27 -18.31 -10.48 -5.82
C ARG A 27 -16.88 -10.23 -5.34
N ALA A 28 -16.11 -11.27 -5.03
CA ALA A 28 -14.71 -11.13 -4.62
C ALA A 28 -13.85 -10.49 -5.71
N ARG A 29 -14.16 -10.71 -7.01
CA ARG A 29 -13.46 -10.04 -8.13
C ARG A 29 -13.50 -8.51 -8.00
N TRP A 30 -14.67 -7.95 -7.69
CA TRP A 30 -14.84 -6.51 -7.48
C TRP A 30 -14.00 -6.03 -6.29
N LYS A 31 -13.95 -6.81 -5.21
CA LYS A 31 -13.14 -6.50 -4.02
C LYS A 31 -11.64 -6.47 -4.36
N VAL A 32 -11.15 -7.45 -5.10
CA VAL A 32 -9.75 -7.51 -5.56
C VAL A 32 -9.38 -6.30 -6.40
N GLU A 33 -10.27 -5.89 -7.32
CA GLU A 33 -10.06 -4.74 -8.20
C GLU A 33 -10.08 -3.40 -7.43
N ASN A 34 -11.08 -3.20 -6.58
CA ASN A 34 -11.28 -1.92 -5.89
C ASN A 34 -10.42 -1.73 -4.64
N GLU A 35 -9.95 -2.80 -4.00
CA GLU A 35 -9.09 -2.72 -2.84
C GLU A 35 -7.63 -2.90 -3.25
N THR A 36 -7.24 -4.12 -3.66
CA THR A 36 -5.83 -4.46 -3.92
C THR A 36 -5.29 -3.75 -5.16
N PHE A 37 -5.93 -3.89 -6.31
CA PHE A 37 -5.42 -3.26 -7.54
C PHE A 37 -5.45 -1.74 -7.45
N ASN A 38 -6.51 -1.16 -6.89
CA ASN A 38 -6.56 0.28 -6.63
C ASN A 38 -5.40 0.73 -5.73
N THR A 39 -5.06 -0.03 -4.69
CA THR A 39 -3.90 0.26 -3.83
C THR A 39 -2.58 0.21 -4.61
N LEU A 40 -2.36 -0.86 -5.37
CA LEU A 40 -1.15 -1.04 -6.18
C LEU A 40 -0.97 0.04 -7.25
N LYS A 41 -2.07 0.61 -7.75
CA LYS A 41 -2.08 1.67 -8.75
C LYS A 41 -1.91 3.06 -8.11
N ASN A 42 -2.69 3.37 -7.07
CA ASN A 42 -2.92 4.74 -6.62
C ASN A 42 -2.28 5.09 -5.25
N GLN A 43 -1.80 4.12 -4.48
CA GLN A 43 -1.24 4.36 -3.13
C GLN A 43 0.29 4.29 -3.08
N GLY A 44 0.96 4.61 -4.19
CA GLY A 44 2.41 4.80 -4.23
C GLY A 44 3.24 3.60 -4.70
N TYR A 45 2.61 2.49 -5.10
CA TYR A 45 3.31 1.33 -5.69
C TYR A 45 3.48 1.43 -7.21
N ASN A 46 2.74 2.33 -7.88
CA ASN A 46 2.88 2.66 -9.31
C ASN A 46 2.87 1.43 -10.25
N LEU A 47 2.03 0.43 -9.98
CA LEU A 47 1.96 -0.80 -10.78
C LEU A 47 1.69 -0.56 -12.28
N GLU A 48 1.04 0.55 -12.64
CA GLU A 48 0.77 0.88 -14.05
C GLU A 48 2.01 1.37 -14.81
N HIS A 49 3.11 1.66 -14.12
CA HIS A 49 4.32 2.19 -14.73
C HIS A 49 5.37 1.11 -14.98
N ASN A 50 5.80 1.00 -16.24
CA ASN A 50 6.86 0.07 -16.61
C ASN A 50 8.25 0.71 -16.45
N TYR A 51 8.93 0.38 -15.35
CA TYR A 51 10.28 0.87 -15.04
C TYR A 51 11.42 0.17 -15.82
N GLY A 52 11.11 -0.77 -16.72
CA GLY A 52 12.09 -1.63 -17.40
C GLY A 52 12.20 -1.46 -18.92
N LEU A 53 11.72 -0.35 -19.46
CA LEU A 53 11.70 -0.08 -20.92
C LEU A 53 13.08 -0.32 -21.56
N GLY A 54 13.10 -1.17 -22.60
CA GLY A 54 14.30 -1.40 -23.43
C GLY A 54 15.37 -2.31 -22.81
N LYS A 55 15.13 -2.93 -21.64
CA LYS A 55 16.08 -3.83 -20.98
C LYS A 55 15.46 -5.21 -20.73
N LYS A 56 16.19 -6.28 -21.07
CA LYS A 56 15.76 -7.66 -20.85
C LYS A 56 15.56 -7.91 -19.35
N ASN A 57 14.40 -8.46 -18.97
CA ASN A 57 13.98 -8.82 -17.61
C ASN A 57 13.81 -7.67 -16.59
N LEU A 58 14.30 -6.45 -16.86
CA LEU A 58 14.29 -5.36 -15.90
C LEU A 58 12.87 -5.00 -15.43
N SER A 59 11.90 -5.01 -16.35
CA SER A 59 10.49 -4.77 -16.06
C SER A 59 9.95 -5.79 -15.05
N ALA A 60 10.21 -7.08 -15.29
CA ALA A 60 9.78 -8.16 -14.41
C ALA A 60 10.43 -8.06 -13.03
N VAL A 61 11.72 -7.73 -12.96
CA VAL A 61 12.43 -7.56 -11.69
C VAL A 61 11.83 -6.43 -10.86
N PHE A 62 11.55 -5.26 -11.46
CA PHE A 62 10.91 -4.16 -10.74
C PHE A 62 9.50 -4.50 -10.27
N THR A 63 8.71 -5.23 -11.06
CA THR A 63 7.39 -5.71 -10.63
C THR A 63 7.51 -6.64 -9.42
N ILE A 64 8.47 -7.57 -9.42
CA ILE A 64 8.69 -8.48 -8.28
C ILE A 64 9.11 -7.70 -7.03
N LEU A 65 10.04 -6.74 -7.16
CA LEU A 65 10.47 -5.92 -6.02
C LEU A 65 9.33 -5.06 -5.45
N MET A 66 8.49 -4.50 -6.32
CA MET A 66 7.30 -3.76 -5.90
C MET A 66 6.28 -4.66 -5.19
N MET A 67 6.03 -5.88 -5.70
CA MET A 67 5.17 -6.85 -5.03
C MET A 67 5.73 -7.32 -3.69
N LEU A 68 7.05 -7.46 -3.57
CA LEU A 68 7.72 -7.78 -2.31
C LEU A 68 7.57 -6.64 -1.29
N ALA A 69 7.76 -5.39 -1.71
CA ALA A 69 7.52 -4.23 -0.86
C ALA A 69 6.06 -4.18 -0.40
N PHE A 70 5.10 -4.37 -1.32
CA PHE A 70 3.68 -4.45 -0.99
C PHE A 70 3.39 -5.53 0.06
N LEU A 71 3.96 -6.73 -0.10
CA LEU A 71 3.80 -7.82 0.88
C LEU A 71 4.34 -7.42 2.26
N ILE A 72 5.55 -6.88 2.33
CA ILE A 72 6.16 -6.44 3.59
C ILE A 72 5.28 -5.40 4.28
N ASP A 73 4.74 -4.44 3.53
CA ASP A 73 3.86 -3.41 4.07
C ASP A 73 2.53 -3.99 4.58
N GLN A 74 1.97 -5.00 3.92
CA GLN A 74 0.80 -5.72 4.44
C GLN A 74 1.12 -6.47 5.73
N VAL A 75 2.30 -7.12 5.82
CA VAL A 75 2.74 -7.77 7.05
C VAL A 75 2.91 -6.76 8.19
N GLN A 76 3.52 -5.60 7.92
CA GLN A 76 3.64 -4.51 8.91
C GLN A 76 2.27 -4.00 9.37
N GLN A 77 1.34 -3.77 8.44
CA GLN A 77 -0.03 -3.35 8.74
C GLN A 77 -0.80 -4.37 9.60
N LEU A 78 -0.49 -5.66 9.51
CA LEU A 78 -1.15 -6.70 10.29
C LEU A 78 -0.50 -6.94 11.65
N SER A 79 0.81 -6.74 11.78
CA SER A 79 1.59 -7.23 12.93
C SER A 79 2.31 -6.16 13.75
N CYS A 80 2.50 -4.95 13.21
CA CYS A 80 3.29 -3.90 13.85
C CYS A 80 2.39 -2.76 14.34
N TRP A 81 2.16 -2.70 15.65
CA TRP A 81 1.34 -1.66 16.28
C TRP A 81 1.88 -0.25 15.98
N LEU A 82 3.21 -0.06 16.02
CA LEU A 82 3.83 1.24 15.78
C LEU A 82 3.66 1.69 14.32
N PHE A 83 3.72 0.76 13.37
CA PHE A 83 3.42 1.05 11.97
C PHE A 83 1.96 1.46 11.80
N GLN A 84 1.03 0.76 12.48
CA GLN A 84 -0.39 1.08 12.43
C GLN A 84 -0.67 2.50 12.97
N GLU A 85 -0.06 2.88 14.10
CA GLU A 85 -0.20 4.23 14.66
C GLU A 85 0.41 5.30 13.74
N ALA A 86 1.61 5.04 13.19
CA ALA A 86 2.23 5.96 12.23
C ALA A 86 1.37 6.14 10.96
N LEU A 87 0.77 5.05 10.46
CA LEU A 87 -0.14 5.11 9.32
C LEU A 87 -1.43 5.87 9.65
N GLN A 88 -1.98 5.67 10.86
CA GLN A 88 -3.15 6.42 11.33
C GLN A 88 -2.86 7.91 11.39
N GLN A 89 -1.70 8.31 11.94
CA GLN A 89 -1.28 9.69 12.04
C GLN A 89 -0.95 10.32 10.67
N ALA A 90 -0.50 9.51 9.71
CA ALA A 90 -0.20 9.95 8.35
C ALA A 90 -1.45 10.03 7.44
N GLU A 91 -2.59 9.46 7.85
CA GLU A 91 -3.88 9.40 7.14
C GLU A 91 -3.89 8.64 5.79
N SER A 92 -2.74 8.49 5.14
CA SER A 92 -2.59 7.76 3.88
C SER A 92 -1.22 7.08 3.77
N LYS A 93 -1.17 5.94 3.07
CA LYS A 93 0.10 5.24 2.79
C LYS A 93 1.08 6.15 2.04
N ARG A 94 0.59 6.91 1.05
CA ARG A 94 1.41 7.84 0.28
C ARG A 94 2.12 8.86 1.18
N TYR A 95 1.39 9.49 2.09
CA TYR A 95 1.95 10.48 3.00
C TYR A 95 2.91 9.84 4.02
N LEU A 96 2.62 8.63 4.50
CA LEU A 96 3.55 7.86 5.33
C LEU A 96 4.88 7.63 4.60
N TRP A 97 4.85 7.22 3.33
CA TRP A 97 6.06 7.03 2.53
C TRP A 97 6.83 8.33 2.30
N GLU A 98 6.14 9.42 2.04
CA GLU A 98 6.73 10.75 1.88
C GLU A 98 7.40 11.21 3.18
N SER A 99 6.76 10.98 4.32
CA SER A 99 7.30 11.30 5.66
C SER A 99 8.54 10.49 5.98
N ILE A 100 8.52 9.18 5.75
CA ILE A 100 9.69 8.30 5.94
C ILE A 100 10.87 8.79 5.09
N ARG A 101 10.65 9.10 3.81
CA ARG A 101 11.69 9.67 2.93
C ARG A 101 12.21 11.01 3.44
N ALA A 102 11.34 11.88 3.92
CA ALA A 102 11.75 13.17 4.48
C ALA A 102 12.70 13.00 5.68
N PHE A 103 12.49 11.99 6.53
CA PHE A 103 13.43 11.70 7.61
C PHE A 103 14.81 11.29 7.08
N PHE A 104 14.87 10.40 6.09
CA PHE A 104 16.15 10.00 5.49
C PHE A 104 16.88 11.15 4.79
N HIS A 105 16.14 12.10 4.19
CA HIS A 105 16.76 13.24 3.52
C HIS A 105 17.29 14.31 4.48
N ASN A 106 16.61 14.54 5.60
CA ASN A 106 16.88 15.68 6.46
C ASN A 106 17.58 15.33 7.78
N TYR A 107 17.58 14.05 8.17
CA TYR A 107 18.08 13.61 9.48
C TYR A 107 19.03 12.41 9.33
N ARG A 108 19.99 12.33 10.24
CA ARG A 108 20.68 11.06 10.51
C ARG A 108 19.84 10.30 11.52
N VAL A 109 19.27 9.20 11.07
CA VAL A 109 18.41 8.32 11.87
C VAL A 109 19.15 7.03 12.20
N ASP A 110 18.89 6.48 13.37
CA ASP A 110 19.52 5.27 13.90
C ASP A 110 18.70 4.00 13.62
N SER A 111 17.38 4.14 13.46
CA SER A 111 16.49 3.03 13.17
C SER A 111 15.20 3.45 12.46
N MET A 112 14.51 2.48 11.87
CA MET A 112 13.14 2.65 11.38
C MET A 112 12.15 2.92 12.51
N GLU A 113 12.39 2.36 13.70
CA GLU A 113 11.53 2.58 14.86
C GLU A 113 11.50 4.07 15.25
N THR A 114 12.66 4.72 15.26
CA THR A 114 12.79 6.16 15.54
C THR A 114 11.98 7.00 14.54
N ILE A 115 12.05 6.66 13.26
CA ILE A 115 11.26 7.32 12.21
C ILE A 115 9.75 7.14 12.47
N LEU A 116 9.31 5.91 12.70
CA LEU A 116 7.89 5.61 12.90
C LEU A 116 7.34 6.26 14.17
N ARG A 117 8.11 6.29 15.27
CA ARG A 117 7.73 7.03 16.50
C ARG A 117 7.60 8.52 16.26
N ALA A 118 8.53 9.11 15.51
CA ALA A 118 8.46 10.53 15.19
C ALA A 118 7.24 10.86 14.31
N ILE A 119 6.83 9.96 13.42
CA ILE A 119 5.61 10.11 12.63
C ILE A 119 4.36 9.91 13.50
N ALA A 120 4.31 8.86 14.31
CA ALA A 120 3.14 8.50 15.13
C ALA A 120 2.87 9.49 16.27
N HIS A 121 3.92 10.01 16.92
CA HIS A 121 3.79 10.80 18.15
C HIS A 121 4.27 12.25 17.99
N GLY A 122 4.81 12.61 16.83
CA GLY A 122 5.44 13.90 16.60
C GLY A 122 6.88 13.97 17.13
N TYR A 123 7.53 15.09 16.84
CA TYR A 123 8.91 15.37 17.23
C TYR A 123 9.16 16.89 17.24
N GLU A 124 10.15 17.31 18.01
CA GLU A 124 10.55 18.72 18.06
C GLU A 124 11.25 19.13 16.76
N ARG A 125 10.75 20.21 16.13
CA ARG A 125 11.34 20.77 14.91
C ARG A 125 12.24 21.92 15.30
N ARG A 126 13.53 21.83 14.95
CA ARG A 126 14.45 22.96 15.09
C ARG A 126 14.24 23.95 13.96
N GLU A 127 14.38 25.22 14.27
CA GLU A 127 14.38 26.28 13.26
C GLU A 127 15.59 26.10 12.34
N LEU A 128 15.38 26.10 11.02
CA LEU A 128 16.47 25.84 10.06
C LEU A 128 17.65 26.81 10.22
N LYS A 129 17.37 28.08 10.57
CA LYS A 129 18.39 29.10 10.84
C LYS A 129 19.38 28.72 11.95
N GLU A 130 18.98 27.88 12.90
CA GLU A 130 19.81 27.46 14.04
C GLU A 130 20.81 26.35 13.68
N VAL A 131 20.53 25.62 12.59
CA VAL A 131 21.33 24.47 12.14
C VAL A 131 22.03 24.71 10.81
N CYS A 132 21.66 25.77 10.08
CA CYS A 132 22.37 26.22 8.89
C CYS A 132 23.81 26.63 9.24
N ARG A 133 24.79 26.06 8.52
CA ARG A 133 26.16 26.58 8.52
C ARG A 133 26.21 27.69 7.49
N THR A 134 26.31 28.94 7.96
CA THR A 134 26.63 30.11 7.13
C THR A 134 28.12 30.18 6.84
#